data_AF-A0A6M0K4Y9-F1
#
_entry.id   AF-A0A6M0K4Y9-F1
#
_cell.length_a   1.000
_cell.length_b   1.000
_cell.length_c   1.000
_cell.angle_alpha   90.00
_cell.angle_beta   90.00
_cell.angle_gamma   90.00
#
_symmetry.space_group_name_H-M   'P 1'
#
loop_
_entity.id
_entity.type
_entity.pdbx_description
1 polymer ?
#
loop_
_entity_poly.entity_id
_entity_poly.type
_entity_poly.pdbx_seq_one_letter_code
_entity_poly.pdbx_strand_id
1 'polypeptide(L)' 'MADLKSLSGITEQQAQEFHAQFKVTYTAFVGLAALVHLFILATNPWF' A
#
# COMPACT_ATOMS: atom_id res chain seq x y z
N MET A 1 17.44 23.00 12.78
CA MET A 1 17.22 21.97 11.75
C MET A 1 16.71 22.73 10.54
N ALA A 2 17.38 22.63 9.40
CA ALA A 2 17.07 23.46 8.25
C ALA A 2 15.58 23.38 7.93
N ASP A 3 14.95 24.55 7.72
CA ASP A 3 13.64 24.70 7.08
C ASP A 3 13.70 24.09 5.67
N LEU A 4 13.70 22.76 5.60
CA LEU A 4 13.56 21.96 4.38
C LEU A 4 12.08 21.99 4.03
N LYS A 5 11.64 23.11 3.45
CA LYS A 5 10.30 23.23 2.86
C LYS A 5 10.05 22.00 1.97
N SER A 6 9.15 21.14 2.42
CA SER A 6 8.74 19.90 1.75
C SER A 6 8.55 20.13 0.25
N LEU A 7 9.23 19.34 -0.60
CA LEU A 7 9.16 19.46 -2.06
C LEU A 7 7.75 19.22 -2.62
N SER A 8 6.95 18.44 -1.90
CA SER A 8 5.54 18.17 -2.24
C SER A 8 4.58 19.23 -1.72
N GLY A 9 5.06 20.21 -0.93
CA GLY A 9 4.24 21.28 -0.38
C GLY A 9 3.27 20.85 0.73
N ILE A 10 3.33 19.60 1.18
CA ILE A 10 2.51 19.08 2.28
C ILE A 10 3.28 19.15 3.60
N THR A 11 2.55 19.31 4.70
CA THR A 11 3.11 19.19 6.05
C THR A 11 3.47 17.74 6.36
N GLU A 12 4.34 17.53 7.34
CA GLU A 12 4.66 16.19 7.82
C GLU A 12 3.42 15.43 8.28
N GLN A 13 2.50 16.10 8.97
CA GLN A 13 1.23 15.50 9.41
C GLN A 13 0.42 14.96 8.23
N GLN A 14 0.27 15.74 7.15
CA GLN A 14 -0.44 15.32 5.95
C GLN A 14 0.25 14.14 5.25
N ALA A 15 1.58 14.11 5.25
CA ALA A 15 2.34 12.98 4.72
C ALA A 15 2.07 11.70 5.50
N GLN A 16 2.01 11.78 6.84
CA GLN A 16 1.71 10.64 7.70
C GLN A 16 0.27 10.14 7.51
N GLU A 17 -0.71 11.04 7.39
CA GLU A 17 -2.10 10.69 7.11
C GLU A 17 -2.26 9.97 5.77
N PHE A 18 -1.64 10.51 4.70
CA PHE A 18 -1.63 9.86 3.39
C PHE A 18 -0.97 8.48 3.45
N HIS A 19 0.19 8.39 4.08
CA HIS A 19 0.94 7.15 4.18
C HIS A 19 0.18 6.08 4.98
N ALA A 20 -0.54 6.46 6.03
CA ALA A 20 -1.40 5.56 6.78
C ALA A 20 -2.52 4.97 5.91
N GLN A 21 -3.23 5.82 5.15
CA GLN A 21 -4.28 5.37 4.24
C GLN A 21 -3.75 4.49 3.10
N PHE A 22 -2.63 4.90 2.50
CA PHE A 22 -1.98 4.15 1.43
C PHE A 22 -1.60 2.74 1.91
N LYS A 23 -0.94 2.63 3.07
CA LYS A 23 -0.55 1.32 3.61
C LYS A 23 -1.75 0.41 3.84
N VAL A 24 -2.82 0.92 4.44
CA VAL A 24 -4.02 0.11 4.72
C VAL A 24 -4.64 -0.41 3.42
N THR A 25 -4.91 0.50 2.48
CA THR A 25 -5.59 0.15 1.22
C THR A 25 -4.73 -0.73 0.31
N TYR A 26 -3.45 -0.42 0.18
CA TYR A 26 -2.51 -1.21 -0.61
C TYR A 26 -2.32 -2.61 -0.02
N THR A 27 -2.16 -2.73 1.30
CA THR A 27 -2.01 -4.04 1.96
C THR A 27 -3.27 -4.87 1.83
N ALA A 28 -4.46 -4.26 1.97
CA ALA A 28 -5.73 -4.95 1.75
C ALA A 28 -5.83 -5.47 0.31
N PHE A 29 -5.49 -4.65 -0.69
CA PHE A 29 -5.53 -5.06 -2.09
C PHE A 29 -4.55 -6.20 -2.38
N VAL A 30 -3.28 -6.06 -1.99
CA VAL A 30 -2.25 -7.09 -2.24
C VAL A 30 -2.58 -8.37 -1.46
N GLY A 31 -3.08 -8.27 -0.23
CA GLY A 31 -3.54 -9.41 0.55
C GLY A 31 -4.68 -10.17 -0.14
N LEU A 32 -5.70 -9.46 -0.62
CA LEU A 32 -6.78 -10.07 -1.40
C LEU A 32 -6.28 -10.69 -2.70
N ALA A 33 -5.41 -9.99 -3.43
CA ALA A 33 -4.80 -10.51 -4.65
C ALA A 33 -4.05 -11.82 -4.36
N ALA A 34 -3.20 -11.86 -3.33
CA ALA A 34 -2.47 -13.05 -2.94
C ALA A 34 -3.41 -14.22 -2.64
N LEU A 35 -4.49 -13.99 -1.88
CA LEU A 35 -5.51 -15.01 -1.60
C LEU A 35 -6.16 -15.55 -2.87
N VAL A 36 -6.54 -14.68 -3.81
CA VAL A 36 -7.14 -15.08 -5.09
C VAL A 36 -6.15 -15.91 -5.91
N HIS A 37 -4.88 -15.48 -6.03
CA HIS A 37 -3.89 -16.22 -6.80
C HIS A 37 -3.62 -17.60 -6.18
N LEU A 38 -3.52 -17.70 -4.85
CA LEU A 38 -3.37 -18.99 -4.16
C LEU A 38 -4.58 -19.90 -4.39
N PHE A 39 -5.80 -19.35 -4.35
CA PHE A 39 -7.02 -20.11 -4.63
C PHE A 39 -7.05 -20.64 -6.07
N ILE A 40 -6.69 -19.81 -7.05
CA ILE A 40 -6.62 -20.22 -8.46
C ILE A 40 -5.54 -21.29 -8.66
N LEU A 41 -4.36 -21.15 -8.05
CA LEU A 41 -3.32 -22.18 -8.14
C LEU A 41 -3.76 -23.52 -7.51
N ALA A 42 -4.53 -23.49 -6.43
CA ALA A 42 -5.05 -24.70 -5.81
C ALA A 42 -6.17 -25.38 -6.64
N THR A 43 -6.98 -24.60 -7.37
CA THR A 43 -8.14 -25.11 -8.13
C THR A 43 -7.84 -25.41 -9.59
N ASN A 44 -6.90 -24.68 -10.18
CA ASN A 44 -6.43 -24.82 -11.56
C ASN A 44 -4.90 -24.84 -11.56
N PRO A 45 -4.28 -25.86 -10.94
CA PRO A 45 -2.84 -25.98 -10.89
C PRO A 45 -2.29 -26.07 -12.31
N TRP A 46 -1.40 -25.14 -12.67
CA TRP A 46 -0.62 -25.24 -13.90
C TRP A 46 0.65 -26.09 -13.60
N PHE A 47 0.46 -27.37 -13.30
CA PHE A 47 1.56 -28.34 -13.19
C PHE A 47 1.18 -29.59 -13.98
#